data_AF-A0A0L8HM80-F1
#
_entry.id   AF-A0A0L8HM80-F1
#
_cell.length_a   1.000
_cell.length_b   1.000
_cell.length_c   1.000
_cell.angle_alpha   90.00
_cell.angle_beta   90.00
_cell.angle_gamma   90.00
#
_symmetry.space_group_name_H-M   'P 1'
#
loop_
_entity.id
_entity.type
_entity.pdbx_description
1 polymer ?
#
loop_
_entity_poly.entity_id
_entity_poly.type
_entity_poly.pdbx_seq_one_letter_code
_entity_poly.pdbx_strand_id
1 'polypeptide(L)'
;MQTFPIVFLSLAVPVSSLVTDLSSECNGCYLDGKCFCNHTVGLFRTLYECKEIMCVEKTYTILKWYCKDNKGNCLEHGEHRVGVINNQCVTFTCIVWRQIPRMGVRRNFICTLEHVYSYWKNSTHKEIDQC
;
A
#
# COMPACT_ATOMS: atom_id res chain seq x y z
N MET A 1 -6.03 32.55 -61.84
CA MET A 1 -6.22 31.88 -60.54
C MET A 1 -5.39 30.61 -60.55
N GLN A 2 -4.26 30.59 -59.83
CA GLN A 2 -3.39 29.43 -59.71
C GLN A 2 -3.37 29.03 -58.23
N THR A 3 -3.77 27.79 -57.95
CA THR A 3 -3.72 27.16 -56.63
C THR A 3 -2.37 26.49 -56.45
N PHE A 4 -1.63 26.87 -55.41
CA PHE A 4 -0.41 26.19 -54.98
C PHE A 4 -0.77 25.08 -53.96
N PRO A 5 -0.20 23.88 -54.06
CA PRO A 5 -0.34 22.88 -52.99
C PRO A 5 0.60 23.23 -51.84
N ILE A 6 0.04 23.40 -50.64
CA ILE A 6 0.79 23.48 -49.38
C ILE A 6 1.23 22.06 -49.03
N VAL A 7 2.52 21.77 -49.20
CA VAL A 7 3.15 20.54 -48.72
C VAL A 7 3.34 20.68 -47.20
N PHE A 8 2.51 20.00 -46.42
CA PHE A 8 2.75 19.83 -44.99
C PHE A 8 3.91 18.85 -44.80
N LEU A 9 5.10 19.39 -44.57
CA LEU A 9 6.25 18.63 -44.09
C LEU A 9 6.06 18.36 -42.59
N SER A 10 5.51 17.20 -42.23
CA SER A 10 5.51 16.72 -40.85
C SER A 10 6.94 16.34 -40.45
N LEU A 11 7.63 17.28 -39.79
CA LEU A 11 8.86 17.01 -39.04
C LEU A 11 8.51 16.01 -37.93
N ALA A 12 8.79 14.74 -38.17
CA ALA A 12 8.87 13.72 -37.14
C ALA A 12 10.07 14.09 -36.26
N VAL A 13 9.81 14.82 -35.18
CA VAL A 13 10.79 15.01 -34.11
C VAL A 13 10.93 13.66 -33.42
N PRO A 14 12.10 13.00 -33.44
CA PRO A 14 12.31 11.88 -32.55
C PRO A 14 12.33 12.47 -31.15
N VAL A 15 11.23 12.33 -30.42
CA VAL A 15 11.25 12.45 -28.97
C VAL A 15 12.14 11.29 -28.53
N SER A 16 13.42 11.58 -28.33
CA SER A 16 14.32 10.71 -27.61
C SER A 16 13.71 10.57 -26.23
N SER A 17 12.94 9.51 -26.02
CA SER A 17 12.58 9.02 -24.71
C SER A 17 13.89 8.64 -24.02
N LEU A 18 14.53 9.64 -23.41
CA LEU A 18 15.57 9.42 -22.42
C LEU A 18 14.82 8.86 -21.21
N VAL A 19 14.46 7.58 -21.30
CA VAL A 19 14.27 6.75 -20.12
C VAL A 19 15.68 6.63 -19.56
N THR A 20 16.08 7.63 -18.76
CA THR A 20 17.21 7.44 -17.86
C THR A 20 16.84 6.21 -17.04
N ASP A 21 17.53 5.11 -17.32
CA ASP A 21 17.68 3.96 -16.46
C ASP A 21 18.03 4.45 -15.06
N LEU A 22 17.02 4.81 -14.29
CA LEU A 22 17.11 4.99 -12.85
C LEU A 22 16.91 3.62 -12.21
N SER A 23 17.50 2.57 -12.78
CA SER A 23 17.86 1.39 -12.00
C SER A 23 19.25 1.68 -11.43
N SER A 24 19.30 2.54 -10.41
CA SER A 24 20.32 2.32 -9.39
C SER A 24 20.15 0.86 -8.97
N GLU A 25 21.13 0.02 -9.26
CA GLU A 25 21.07 -1.43 -9.05
C GLU A 25 20.58 -1.71 -7.63
N CYS A 26 19.30 -2.05 -7.50
CA CYS A 26 18.73 -2.38 -6.20
C CYS A 26 19.42 -3.65 -5.73
N ASN A 27 20.32 -3.52 -4.75
CA ASN A 27 21.02 -4.63 -4.11
C ASN A 27 20.13 -5.33 -3.08
N GLY A 28 18.90 -5.62 -3.49
CA GLY A 28 17.85 -6.17 -2.67
C GLY A 28 16.58 -6.36 -3.49
N CYS A 29 15.41 -6.22 -2.88
CA CYS A 29 14.14 -6.55 -3.52
C CYS A 29 13.42 -5.29 -3.98
N TYR A 30 12.90 -5.33 -5.21
CA TYR A 30 12.12 -4.23 -5.76
C TYR A 30 10.63 -4.51 -5.63
N LEU A 31 9.89 -3.62 -4.97
CA LEU A 31 8.46 -3.75 -4.77
C LEU A 31 7.79 -2.36 -4.78
N ASP A 32 6.76 -2.18 -5.60
CA ASP A 32 6.03 -0.91 -5.83
C ASP A 32 6.93 0.32 -6.03
N GLY A 33 7.99 0.18 -6.83
CA GLY A 33 8.90 1.30 -7.12
C GLY A 33 9.90 1.62 -6.01
N LYS A 34 10.02 0.78 -4.98
CA LYS A 34 10.95 0.94 -3.86
C LYS A 34 11.95 -0.20 -3.80
N CYS A 35 13.17 0.11 -3.40
CA CYS A 35 14.21 -0.87 -3.12
C CYS A 35 14.25 -1.19 -1.61
N PHE A 36 14.28 -2.47 -1.28
CA PHE A 36 14.38 -2.96 0.09
C PHE A 36 15.66 -3.74 0.26
N CYS A 37 16.34 -3.55 1.39
CA CYS A 37 17.64 -4.17 1.62
C CYS A 37 17.56 -5.69 1.68
N ASN A 38 18.58 -6.37 1.16
CA ASN A 38 18.63 -7.82 1.16
C ASN A 38 18.74 -8.38 2.60
N HIS A 39 18.20 -9.57 2.83
CA HIS A 39 18.11 -10.24 4.13
C HIS A 39 17.35 -9.47 5.21
N THR A 40 16.36 -8.67 4.80
CA THR A 40 15.50 -7.93 5.73
C THR A 40 14.11 -8.55 5.80
N VAL A 41 13.48 -8.41 6.97
CA VAL A 41 12.09 -8.75 7.20
C VAL A 41 11.41 -7.55 7.80
N GLY A 42 10.23 -7.21 7.31
CA GLY A 42 9.45 -6.14 7.91
C GLY A 42 8.12 -5.91 7.24
N LEU A 43 7.42 -4.91 7.75
CA LEU A 43 6.10 -4.56 7.29
C LEU A 43 6.17 -3.61 6.11
N PHE A 44 5.60 -4.04 4.99
CA PHE A 44 5.36 -3.24 3.80
C PHE A 44 3.89 -2.81 3.75
N ARG A 45 3.65 -1.49 3.70
CA ARG A 45 2.31 -0.90 3.68
C ARG A 45 1.98 -0.40 2.28
N THR A 46 0.95 -0.97 1.67
CA THR A 46 0.39 -0.45 0.42
C THR A 46 -0.70 0.58 0.70
N LEU A 47 -1.44 1.00 -0.32
CA LEU A 47 -2.59 1.88 -0.14
C LEU A 47 -3.70 1.24 0.71
N TYR A 48 -3.97 -0.06 0.51
CA TYR A 48 -5.15 -0.75 1.05
C TYR A 48 -4.85 -1.85 2.09
N GLU A 49 -3.61 -2.31 2.16
CA GLU A 49 -3.24 -3.48 2.96
C GLU A 49 -1.82 -3.35 3.50
N CYS A 50 -1.48 -4.20 4.46
CA CYS A 50 -0.09 -4.39 4.86
C CYS A 50 0.32 -5.84 4.70
N LYS A 51 1.60 -6.03 4.40
CA LYS A 51 2.24 -7.32 4.20
C LYS A 51 3.48 -7.36 5.05
N GLU A 52 3.68 -8.41 5.82
CA GLU A 52 5.01 -8.72 6.32
C GLU A 52 5.74 -9.46 5.20
N ILE A 53 6.85 -8.91 4.76
CA ILE A 53 7.64 -9.45 3.66
C ILE A 53 9.05 -9.74 4.13
N MET A 54 9.65 -10.76 3.52
CA MET A 54 11.06 -11.09 3.64
C MET A 54 11.72 -10.89 2.30
N CYS A 55 12.79 -10.10 2.26
CA CYS A 55 13.61 -9.88 1.08
C CYS A 55 14.88 -10.72 1.13
N VAL A 56 15.07 -11.65 0.18
CA VAL A 56 16.26 -12.49 0.06
C VAL A 56 16.63 -12.66 -1.40
N GLU A 57 17.89 -12.39 -1.75
CA GLU A 57 18.48 -12.61 -3.07
C GLU A 57 17.63 -12.01 -4.21
N LYS A 58 17.27 -10.73 -4.06
CA LYS A 58 16.43 -9.95 -4.99
C LYS A 58 14.99 -10.45 -5.16
N THR A 59 14.59 -11.46 -4.40
CA THR A 59 13.24 -12.03 -4.38
C THR A 59 12.57 -11.69 -3.06
N TYR A 60 11.29 -11.30 -3.09
CA TYR A 60 10.52 -11.12 -1.87
C TYR A 60 9.53 -12.27 -1.68
N THR A 61 9.33 -12.67 -0.43
CA THR A 61 8.26 -13.59 -0.02
C THR A 61 7.33 -12.87 0.93
N ILE A 62 6.02 -13.03 0.72
CA ILE A 62 5.02 -12.52 1.66
C ILE A 62 4.82 -13.56 2.76
N LEU A 63 5.13 -13.19 3.99
CA LEU A 63 4.99 -14.05 5.17
C LEU A 63 3.57 -13.97 5.73
N LYS A 64 3.02 -12.76 5.85
CA LYS A 64 1.71 -12.52 6.49
C LYS A 64 0.99 -11.33 5.88
N TRP A 65 -0.34 -11.40 5.84
CA TRP A 65 -1.22 -10.33 5.36
C TRP A 65 -1.99 -9.71 6.52
N TYR A 66 -2.18 -8.41 6.45
CA TYR A 66 -2.83 -7.61 7.48
C TYR A 66 -3.83 -6.66 6.83
N CYS A 67 -4.92 -6.40 7.53
CA CYS A 67 -5.83 -5.33 7.12
C CYS A 67 -5.21 -3.98 7.47
N LYS A 68 -5.32 -3.01 6.57
CA LYS A 68 -4.93 -1.64 6.85
C LYS A 68 -6.15 -0.86 7.31
N ASP A 69 -6.01 -0.14 8.41
CA ASP A 69 -7.05 0.77 8.89
C ASP A 69 -6.87 2.19 8.29
N ASN A 70 -7.83 3.09 8.55
CA ASN A 70 -7.82 4.45 8.00
C ASN A 70 -6.67 5.32 8.54
N LYS A 71 -6.01 4.92 9.63
CA LYS A 71 -4.83 5.61 10.18
C LYS A 71 -3.52 4.97 9.70
N GLY A 72 -3.58 3.92 8.88
CA GLY A 72 -2.43 3.20 8.38
C GLY A 72 -1.87 2.14 9.33
N ASN A 73 -2.55 1.81 10.42
CA ASN A 73 -2.15 0.67 11.24
C ASN A 73 -2.52 -0.64 10.53
N CYS A 74 -1.74 -1.66 10.84
CA CYS A 74 -1.88 -2.99 10.28
C CYS A 74 -2.43 -3.91 11.35
N LEU A 75 -3.61 -4.46 11.09
CA LEU A 75 -4.36 -5.29 12.01
C LEU A 75 -4.23 -6.76 11.62
N GLU A 76 -4.00 -7.61 12.61
CA GLU A 76 -3.94 -9.05 12.38
C GLU A 76 -5.34 -9.64 12.19
N HIS A 77 -5.40 -10.82 11.58
CA HIS A 77 -6.66 -11.53 11.45
C HIS A 77 -7.33 -11.76 12.81
N GLY A 78 -8.60 -11.41 12.92
CA GLY A 78 -9.38 -11.52 14.15
C GLY A 78 -9.24 -10.32 15.09
N GLU A 79 -8.33 -9.39 14.83
CA GLU A 79 -8.27 -8.16 15.63
C GLU A 79 -9.49 -7.28 15.38
N HIS A 80 -9.97 -6.68 16.47
CA HIS A 80 -11.10 -5.77 16.47
C HIS A 80 -10.69 -4.36 16.88
N ARG A 81 -11.29 -3.36 16.26
CA ARG A 81 -11.14 -1.95 16.62
C ARG A 81 -12.50 -1.29 16.67
N VAL A 82 -12.75 -0.48 17.69
CA VAL A 82 -13.95 0.35 17.76
C VAL A 82 -13.67 1.72 17.14
N GLY A 83 -14.68 2.33 16.55
CA GLY A 83 -14.60 3.67 16.00
C GLY A 83 -15.96 4.22 15.61
N VAL A 84 -15.93 5.37 14.92
CA VAL A 84 -17.14 6.07 14.48
C VAL A 84 -17.04 6.36 12.98
N ILE A 85 -18.08 6.02 12.22
CA ILE A 85 -18.25 6.39 10.81
C ILE A 85 -19.60 7.06 10.66
N ASN A 86 -19.67 8.24 10.06
CA ASN A 86 -20.93 8.94 9.77
C ASN A 86 -21.87 9.02 10.98
N ASN A 87 -21.31 9.36 12.15
CA ASN A 87 -22.02 9.43 13.44
C ASN A 87 -22.62 8.10 13.93
N GLN A 88 -22.17 6.97 13.39
CA GLN A 88 -22.54 5.62 13.82
C GLN A 88 -21.35 4.94 14.49
N CYS A 89 -21.59 4.33 15.64
CA CYS A 89 -20.60 3.53 16.33
C CYS A 89 -20.43 2.19 15.64
N VAL A 90 -19.18 1.83 15.35
CA VAL A 90 -18.84 0.63 14.58
C VAL A 90 -17.69 -0.14 15.23
N THR A 91 -17.71 -1.45 15.06
CA THR A 91 -16.57 -2.33 15.28
C THR A 91 -16.02 -2.79 13.94
N PHE A 92 -14.77 -2.46 13.69
CA PHE A 92 -13.97 -3.01 12.61
C PHE A 92 -13.38 -4.35 13.05
N THR A 93 -13.39 -5.32 12.14
CA THR A 93 -12.77 -6.63 12.35
C THR A 93 -11.89 -6.94 11.16
N CYS A 94 -10.63 -7.28 11.39
CA CYS A 94 -9.77 -7.72 10.30
C CYS A 94 -10.04 -9.18 9.93
N ILE A 95 -10.40 -9.42 8.67
CA ILE A 95 -10.68 -10.74 8.11
C ILE A 95 -9.66 -10.99 7.01
N VAL A 96 -8.79 -11.99 7.19
CA VAL A 96 -7.85 -12.43 6.16
C VAL A 96 -8.30 -13.81 5.70
N TRP A 97 -8.88 -13.87 4.51
CA TRP A 97 -9.34 -15.13 3.93
C TRP A 97 -8.60 -15.40 2.63
N ARG A 98 -7.96 -16.58 2.53
CA ARG A 98 -7.14 -16.97 1.37
C ARG A 98 -6.17 -15.85 0.93
N GLN A 99 -5.44 -15.28 1.88
CA GLN A 99 -4.47 -14.19 1.65
C GLN A 99 -5.08 -12.86 1.18
N ILE A 100 -6.40 -12.71 1.23
CA ILE A 100 -7.09 -11.45 0.91
C ILE A 100 -7.47 -10.77 2.22
N PRO A 101 -6.78 -9.69 2.64
CA PRO A 101 -7.15 -8.93 3.82
C PRO A 101 -8.36 -8.03 3.52
N ARG A 102 -9.37 -8.06 4.42
CA ARG A 102 -10.57 -7.24 4.33
C ARG A 102 -10.97 -6.71 5.69
N MET A 103 -11.34 -5.43 5.74
CA MET A 103 -11.93 -4.84 6.93
C MET A 103 -13.44 -5.12 6.95
N GLY A 104 -13.89 -5.97 7.86
CA GLY A 104 -15.31 -6.11 8.18
C GLY A 104 -15.77 -4.95 9.06
N VAL A 105 -16.98 -4.44 8.82
CA VAL A 105 -17.56 -3.34 9.60
C VAL A 105 -18.89 -3.81 10.17
N ARG A 106 -19.02 -3.80 11.50
CA ARG A 106 -20.27 -4.07 12.21
C ARG A 106 -20.76 -2.79 12.86
N ARG A 107 -22.02 -2.41 12.60
CA ARG A 107 -22.67 -1.31 13.31
C ARG A 107 -23.05 -1.74 14.72
N ASN A 108 -22.78 -0.88 15.68
CA ASN A 108 -23.18 -1.01 17.07
C ASN A 108 -24.35 -0.06 17.33
N PHE A 109 -25.41 -0.57 17.94
CA PHE A 109 -26.59 0.23 18.29
C PHE A 109 -26.30 1.21 19.44
N ILE A 110 -25.27 0.92 20.26
CA ILE A 110 -24.88 1.71 21.42
C ILE A 110 -23.41 2.08 21.30
N CYS A 111 -23.13 3.38 21.47
CA CYS A 111 -21.79 3.91 21.57
C CYS A 111 -21.26 3.76 22.99
N THR A 112 -20.10 3.13 23.14
CA THR A 112 -19.34 3.18 24.40
C THR A 112 -18.39 4.37 24.40
N LEU A 113 -17.86 4.73 25.57
CA LEU A 113 -16.81 5.76 25.67
C LEU A 113 -15.61 5.44 24.77
N GLU A 114 -15.28 4.16 24.60
CA GLU A 114 -14.19 3.75 23.71
C GLU A 114 -14.46 4.07 22.24
N HIS A 115 -15.72 4.10 21.79
CA HIS A 115 -16.02 4.53 20.43
C HIS A 115 -15.69 6.01 20.25
N VAL A 116 -16.06 6.84 21.23
CA VAL A 116 -15.89 8.30 21.23
C VAL A 116 -14.40 8.67 21.39
N TYR A 117 -13.71 8.01 22.31
CA TYR A 117 -12.31 8.29 22.65
C TYR A 117 -11.34 7.27 22.07
N SER A 118 -11.70 6.61 20.97
CA SER A 118 -10.89 5.51 20.41
C SER A 118 -9.47 6.00 20.07
N TYR A 119 -8.53 5.71 20.97
CA TYR A 119 -7.10 5.88 20.75
C TYR A 119 -6.56 4.60 20.13
N TRP A 120 -6.11 4.72 18.90
CA TRP A 120 -5.64 3.58 18.13
C TRP A 120 -4.17 3.41 18.51
N LYS A 121 -3.85 2.27 19.13
CA LYS A 121 -2.47 1.97 19.53
C LYS A 121 -1.63 1.90 18.26
N ASN A 122 -0.50 2.63 18.25
CA ASN A 122 0.43 2.57 17.15
C ASN A 122 0.85 1.12 16.87
N SER A 123 0.98 0.78 15.60
CA SER A 123 1.47 -0.53 15.19
C SER A 123 2.83 -0.80 15.84
N THR A 124 2.97 -1.99 16.45
CA THR A 124 4.23 -2.46 17.02
C THR A 124 5.17 -3.06 15.96
N HIS A 125 4.68 -3.22 14.73
CA HIS A 125 5.43 -3.77 13.61
C HIS A 125 6.38 -2.72 13.04
N LYS A 126 7.65 -3.10 12.89
CA LYS A 126 8.67 -2.28 12.22
C LYS A 126 8.43 -2.30 10.71
N GLU A 127 8.59 -1.14 10.07
CA GLU A 127 8.64 -1.10 8.61
C GLU A 127 9.87 -1.84 8.10
N ILE A 128 9.76 -2.41 6.90
CA ILE A 128 10.93 -2.99 6.23
C ILE A 128 11.91 -1.89 5.82
N ASP A 129 13.21 -2.16 6.00
CA ASP A 129 14.27 -1.20 5.72
C ASP A 129 14.45 -0.97 4.21
N GLN A 130 14.42 0.31 3.82
CA GLN A 130 14.69 0.73 2.44
C GLN A 130 16.21 0.89 2.23
N CYS A 131 16.64 0.48 1.04
CA CYS A 131 17.91 0.81 0.44
C CYS A 131 17.66 1.96 -0.57
#